data_AF-A0A4T0W9M9-F1
#
_entry.id   AF-A0A4T0W9M9-F1
#
_cell.length_a   1.000
_cell.length_b   1.000
_cell.length_c   1.000
_cell.angle_alpha   90.00
_cell.angle_beta   90.00
_cell.angle_gamma   90.00
#
_symmetry.space_group_name_H-M   'P 1'
#
loop_
_entity.id
_entity.type
_entity.pdbx_description
1 polymer ?
#
loop_
_entity_poly.entity_id
_entity_poly.type
_entity_poly.pdbx_seq_one_letter_code
_entity_poly.pdbx_strand_id
1 'polypeptide(L)'
;MKPIKIYGYVAGPHPWKVVILLKELGVPYEIEFLTAEEMKVATYIDFHTDQDITSVYEQYGNMARWVLGVVERQLAKTGHPYVVGDMCTYADLMYIPFHFVLPDKLMRNVSDEFEQVSKGKFPQCYEWNTWIVGRESVQQALEEEYRAMDAAGWPR
;
A
#
# COMPACT_ATOMS: atom_id res chain seq x y z
N MET A 1 -24.51 -3.75 -14.86
CA MET A 1 -23.19 -4.34 -15.12
C MET A 1 -22.94 -5.42 -14.08
N LYS A 2 -22.33 -6.56 -14.42
CA LYS A 2 -22.01 -7.60 -13.41
C LYS A 2 -20.84 -7.13 -12.52
N PRO A 3 -20.84 -7.45 -11.22
CA PRO A 3 -19.71 -7.12 -10.34
C PRO A 3 -18.40 -7.74 -10.83
N ILE A 4 -17.30 -7.00 -10.66
CA ILE A 4 -15.96 -7.54 -10.91
C ILE A 4 -15.56 -8.43 -9.72
N LYS A 5 -15.13 -9.66 -9.99
CA LYS A 5 -14.67 -10.57 -8.94
C LYS A 5 -13.16 -10.47 -8.73
N ILE A 6 -12.74 -10.19 -7.51
CA ILE A 6 -11.34 -10.06 -7.08
C ILE A 6 -10.97 -11.30 -6.28
N TYR A 7 -9.80 -11.87 -6.57
CA TYR A 7 -9.19 -12.93 -5.76
C TYR A 7 -7.86 -12.45 -5.23
N GLY A 8 -7.57 -12.75 -3.97
CA GLY A 8 -6.22 -12.55 -3.46
C GLY A 8 -6.11 -12.67 -1.95
N TYR A 9 -4.99 -12.21 -1.42
CA TYR A 9 -4.68 -12.35 0.00
C TYR A 9 -5.21 -11.19 0.83
N VAL A 10 -5.83 -11.49 1.96
CA VAL A 10 -6.45 -10.49 2.83
C VAL A 10 -5.47 -9.43 3.35
N ALA A 11 -4.23 -9.80 3.66
CA ALA A 11 -3.21 -8.88 4.12
C ALA A 11 -2.27 -8.42 2.99
N GLY A 12 -2.59 -8.76 1.74
CA GLY A 12 -1.77 -8.43 0.58
C GLY A 12 -2.15 -7.05 0.04
N PRO A 13 -1.18 -6.19 -0.33
CA PRO A 13 -1.49 -4.85 -0.82
C PRO A 13 -2.14 -4.86 -2.22
N HIS A 14 -2.00 -5.93 -3.00
CA HIS A 14 -2.46 -5.97 -4.39
C HIS A 14 -3.99 -5.99 -4.55
N PRO A 15 -4.76 -6.85 -3.87
CA PRO A 15 -6.23 -6.80 -3.92
C PRO A 15 -6.78 -5.44 -3.51
N TRP A 16 -6.21 -4.82 -2.47
CA TRP A 16 -6.68 -3.53 -1.97
C TRP A 16 -6.44 -2.37 -2.92
N LYS A 17 -5.42 -2.42 -3.78
CA LYS A 17 -5.29 -1.44 -4.89
C LYS A 17 -6.48 -1.48 -5.82
N VAL A 18 -6.94 -2.69 -6.16
CA VAL A 18 -8.08 -2.89 -7.04
C VAL A 18 -9.35 -2.41 -6.35
N VAL A 19 -9.53 -2.76 -5.07
CA VAL A 19 -10.67 -2.28 -4.29
C VAL A 19 -10.74 -0.75 -4.25
N ILE A 20 -9.64 -0.07 -3.93
CA ILE A 20 -9.56 1.40 -3.94
C ILE A 20 -9.97 1.96 -5.30
N LEU A 21 -9.40 1.43 -6.39
CA LEU A 21 -9.71 1.88 -7.74
C LEU A 21 -11.20 1.69 -8.08
N LEU A 22 -11.78 0.53 -7.75
CA LEU A 22 -13.19 0.25 -8.06
C LEU A 22 -14.12 1.12 -7.22
N LYS A 23 -13.79 1.41 -5.96
CA LYS A 23 -14.53 2.38 -5.15
C LYS A 23 -14.43 3.80 -5.71
N GLU A 24 -13.22 4.24 -6.11
CA GLU A 24 -13.02 5.55 -6.74
C GLU A 24 -13.87 5.71 -8.01
N LEU A 25 -14.03 4.64 -8.78
CA LEU A 25 -14.80 4.63 -10.03
C LEU A 25 -16.31 4.34 -9.81
N GLY A 26 -16.75 4.06 -8.58
CA GLY A 26 -18.13 3.65 -8.28
C GLY A 26 -18.54 2.33 -8.94
N VAL A 27 -17.57 1.44 -9.21
CA VAL A 27 -17.80 0.16 -9.88
C VAL A 27 -18.04 -0.94 -8.84
N PRO A 28 -19.15 -1.70 -8.92
CA PRO A 28 -19.43 -2.77 -7.98
C PRO A 28 -18.44 -3.93 -8.14
N TYR A 29 -18.07 -4.54 -7.03
CA TYR A 29 -17.15 -5.69 -6.99
C TYR A 29 -17.53 -6.69 -5.90
N GLU A 30 -16.98 -7.88 -6.03
CA GLU A 30 -16.96 -8.93 -5.02
C GLU A 30 -15.51 -9.32 -4.77
N ILE A 31 -15.12 -9.55 -3.53
CA ILE A 31 -13.78 -9.99 -3.18
C ILE A 31 -13.83 -11.32 -2.43
N GLU A 32 -12.99 -12.25 -2.87
CA GLU A 32 -12.80 -13.56 -2.26
C GLU A 32 -11.35 -13.70 -1.83
N PHE A 33 -11.14 -13.93 -0.53
CA PHE A 33 -9.80 -14.08 0.02
C PHE A 33 -9.34 -15.52 -0.04
N LEU A 34 -8.14 -15.71 -0.58
CA LEU A 34 -7.47 -16.99 -0.66
C LEU A 34 -6.50 -17.15 0.51
N THR A 35 -6.45 -18.36 1.05
CA THR A 35 -5.43 -18.80 2.00
C THR A 35 -4.06 -18.87 1.34
N ALA A 36 -2.99 -18.92 2.15
CA ALA A 36 -1.64 -19.13 1.64
C ALA A 36 -1.51 -20.45 0.84
N GLU A 37 -2.23 -21.49 1.25
CA GLU A 37 -2.27 -22.80 0.58
C GLU A 37 -2.94 -22.72 -0.80
N GLU A 38 -4.09 -22.05 -0.89
CA GLU A 38 -4.83 -21.88 -2.15
C GLU A 38 -4.05 -21.05 -3.18
N MET A 39 -3.26 -20.06 -2.72
CA MET A 39 -2.43 -19.26 -3.60
C MET A 39 -1.19 -19.99 -4.14
N LYS A 40 -0.88 -21.21 -3.65
CA LYS A 40 0.33 -21.98 -4.01
C LYS A 40 1.61 -21.14 -3.92
N VAL A 41 1.69 -20.24 -2.95
CA VAL A 41 2.88 -19.41 -2.74
C VAL A 41 3.94 -20.31 -2.12
N ALA A 42 5.04 -20.53 -2.84
CA ALA A 42 6.23 -21.14 -2.25
C ALA A 42 6.63 -20.32 -1.03
N THR A 43 6.87 -20.97 0.11
CA THR A 43 7.13 -20.23 1.33
C THR A 43 8.46 -19.50 1.17
N TYR A 44 8.53 -18.27 1.67
CA TYR A 44 9.74 -17.46 1.58
C TYR A 44 10.98 -18.15 2.21
N ILE A 45 10.72 -19.07 3.16
CA ILE A 45 11.69 -19.96 3.83
C ILE A 45 12.32 -20.96 2.83
N ASP A 46 11.63 -21.34 1.76
CA ASP A 46 12.15 -22.28 0.76
C ASP A 46 13.31 -21.68 -0.06
N PHE A 47 13.44 -20.35 -0.10
CA PHE A 47 14.48 -19.64 -0.86
C PHE A 47 15.57 -18.99 0.01
N HIS A 48 15.33 -18.79 1.29
CA HIS A 48 16.29 -18.20 2.23
C HIS A 48 16.72 -19.28 3.23
N THR A 49 17.84 -19.95 2.94
CA THR A 49 18.39 -21.02 3.79
C THR A 49 18.81 -20.51 5.17
N ASP A 50 19.14 -19.22 5.24
CA ASP A 50 19.51 -18.52 6.47
C ASP A 50 18.27 -17.74 6.93
N GLN A 51 17.84 -17.94 8.17
CA GLN A 51 16.69 -17.23 8.75
C GLN A 51 16.98 -15.73 9.00
N ASP A 52 18.16 -15.25 8.62
CA ASP A 52 18.52 -13.83 8.65
C ASP A 52 18.00 -13.13 7.39
N ILE A 53 16.99 -12.29 7.62
CA ILE A 53 16.27 -11.56 6.58
C ILE A 53 16.53 -10.05 6.68
N THR A 54 17.55 -9.64 7.42
CA THR A 54 17.94 -8.24 7.63
C THR A 54 18.21 -7.52 6.30
N SER A 55 18.97 -8.17 5.42
CA SER A 55 19.30 -7.64 4.08
C SER A 55 18.05 -7.35 3.24
N VAL A 56 17.00 -8.15 3.43
CA VAL A 56 15.73 -8.00 2.72
C VAL A 56 14.96 -6.79 3.24
N TYR A 57 14.89 -6.61 4.56
CA TYR A 57 14.32 -5.39 5.14
C TYR A 57 15.05 -4.14 4.66
N GLU A 58 16.38 -4.15 4.64
CA GLU A 58 17.19 -3.02 4.14
C GLU A 58 16.92 -2.73 2.67
N GLN A 59 16.89 -3.77 1.83
CA GLN A 59 16.63 -3.63 0.39
C GLN A 59 15.23 -3.06 0.13
N TYR A 60 14.19 -3.59 0.77
CA TYR A 60 12.83 -3.08 0.62
C TYR A 60 12.69 -1.65 1.19
N GLY A 61 13.34 -1.35 2.31
CA GLY A 61 13.38 0.00 2.87
C GLY A 61 14.05 1.00 1.92
N ASN A 62 15.16 0.62 1.30
CA ASN A 62 15.84 1.45 0.30
C ASN A 62 14.99 1.67 -0.96
N MET A 63 14.31 0.62 -1.43
CA MET A 63 13.39 0.74 -2.56
C MET A 63 12.21 1.67 -2.23
N ALA A 64 11.63 1.57 -1.03
CA ALA A 64 10.58 2.48 -0.58
C ALA A 64 11.06 3.94 -0.59
N ARG A 65 12.24 4.24 0.00
CA ARG A 65 12.82 5.59 -0.03
C ARG A 65 13.08 6.09 -1.45
N TRP A 66 13.52 5.22 -2.34
CA TRP A 66 13.75 5.58 -3.74
C TRP A 66 12.45 5.98 -4.44
N VAL A 67 11.38 5.20 -4.27
CA VAL A 67 10.05 5.50 -4.82
C VAL A 67 9.49 6.81 -4.24
N LEU A 68 9.55 7.00 -2.92
CA LEU A 68 9.13 8.26 -2.29
C LEU A 68 9.91 9.46 -2.82
N GLY A 69 11.21 9.31 -3.03
CA GLY A 69 12.05 10.34 -3.65
C GLY A 69 11.68 10.65 -5.11
N VAL A 70 11.18 9.67 -5.88
CA VAL A 70 10.67 9.91 -7.24
C VAL A 70 9.39 10.74 -7.19
N VAL A 71 8.44 10.37 -6.32
CA VAL A 71 7.17 11.10 -6.14
C VAL A 71 7.44 12.52 -5.65
N GLU A 72 8.28 12.68 -4.62
CA GLU A 72 8.73 13.98 -4.11
C GLU A 72 9.27 14.87 -5.24
N ARG A 73 10.21 14.36 -6.03
CA ARG A 73 10.81 15.13 -7.13
C ARG A 73 9.78 15.50 -8.20
N GLN A 74 8.83 14.62 -8.49
CA GLN A 74 7.81 14.87 -9.50
C GLN A 74 6.84 15.97 -9.05
N LEU A 75 6.34 15.89 -7.82
CA LEU A 75 5.46 16.90 -7.24
C LEU A 75 6.20 18.24 -7.14
N ALA A 76 7.44 18.24 -6.66
CA ALA A 76 8.26 19.45 -6.57
C ALA A 76 8.57 20.10 -7.91
N LYS A 77 8.88 19.28 -8.92
CA LYS A 77 9.23 19.78 -10.25
C LYS A 77 8.02 20.41 -10.94
N THR A 78 6.83 19.84 -10.74
CA THR A 78 5.64 20.25 -11.48
C THR A 78 4.77 21.26 -10.73
N GLY A 79 4.80 21.25 -9.40
CA GLY A 79 3.91 22.05 -8.56
C GLY A 79 2.45 21.60 -8.61
N HIS A 80 2.17 20.45 -9.23
CA HIS A 80 0.82 19.91 -9.32
C HIS A 80 0.42 19.19 -8.03
N PRO A 81 -0.87 19.17 -7.68
CA PRO A 81 -1.37 18.50 -6.48
C PRO A 81 -1.37 16.97 -6.59
N TYR A 82 -1.25 16.41 -7.81
CA TYR A 82 -1.18 14.97 -8.07
C TYR A 82 0.01 14.62 -8.97
N VAL A 83 0.39 13.35 -9.00
CA VAL A 83 1.60 12.87 -9.69
C VAL A 83 1.60 13.21 -11.20
N VAL A 84 0.42 13.24 -11.82
CA VAL A 84 0.24 13.42 -13.27
C VAL A 84 -0.56 14.67 -13.66
N GLY A 85 -0.71 15.63 -12.74
CA GLY A 85 -1.39 16.90 -13.03
C GLY A 85 -2.39 17.30 -11.94
N ASP A 86 -3.51 17.91 -12.35
CA ASP A 86 -4.44 18.55 -11.41
C ASP A 86 -5.56 17.62 -10.91
N MET A 87 -5.59 16.36 -11.35
CA MET A 87 -6.60 15.39 -10.96
C MET A 87 -5.98 14.11 -10.39
N CYS A 88 -6.67 13.52 -9.42
CA CYS A 88 -6.33 12.20 -8.89
C CYS A 88 -6.49 11.14 -9.97
N THR A 89 -5.50 10.27 -10.10
CA THR A 89 -5.52 9.14 -11.04
C THR A 89 -5.12 7.85 -10.34
N TYR A 90 -5.20 6.73 -11.08
CA TYR A 90 -4.64 5.47 -10.62
C TYR A 90 -3.16 5.57 -10.21
N ALA A 91 -2.39 6.44 -10.85
CA ALA A 91 -0.98 6.67 -10.50
C ALA A 91 -0.84 7.16 -9.06
N ASP A 92 -1.82 7.88 -8.53
CA ASP A 92 -1.80 8.33 -7.15
C ASP A 92 -2.22 7.23 -6.17
N LEU A 93 -3.29 6.50 -6.51
CA LEU A 93 -3.92 5.50 -5.65
C LEU A 93 -3.07 4.24 -5.45
N MET A 94 -2.29 3.84 -6.46
CA MET A 94 -1.58 2.55 -6.47
C MET A 94 -0.49 2.41 -5.40
N TYR A 95 -0.04 3.52 -4.81
CA TYR A 95 0.96 3.53 -3.73
C TYR A 95 0.36 3.26 -2.35
N ILE A 96 -0.92 3.57 -2.18
CA ILE A 96 -1.56 3.68 -0.87
C ILE A 96 -1.60 2.37 -0.07
N PRO A 97 -1.97 1.21 -0.64
CA PRO A 97 -1.95 -0.05 0.11
C PRO A 97 -0.56 -0.44 0.64
N PHE A 98 0.50 -0.04 -0.04
CA PHE A 98 1.86 -0.27 0.48
C PHE A 98 2.19 0.65 1.65
N HIS A 99 1.64 1.87 1.69
CA HIS A 99 1.86 2.78 2.81
C HIS A 99 1.20 2.31 4.11
N PHE A 100 0.24 1.39 4.06
CA PHE A 100 -0.34 0.76 5.26
C PHE A 100 0.45 -0.47 5.71
N VAL A 101 0.97 -1.25 4.75
CA VAL A 101 1.77 -2.45 5.04
C VAL A 101 3.18 -2.12 5.54
N LEU A 102 3.78 -1.04 5.03
CA LEU A 102 5.17 -0.68 5.35
C LEU A 102 5.38 -0.31 6.83
N PRO A 103 4.60 0.57 7.48
CA PRO A 103 4.81 0.96 8.88
C PRO A 103 4.45 -0.16 9.87
N ASP A 104 3.39 -0.92 9.59
CA ASP A 104 2.80 -1.88 10.53
C ASP A 104 3.51 -3.25 10.53
N LYS A 105 3.97 -3.72 9.35
CA LYS A 105 4.46 -5.10 9.19
C LYS A 105 5.90 -5.23 8.73
N LEU A 106 6.36 -4.36 7.83
CA LEU A 106 7.73 -4.43 7.29
C LEU A 106 8.73 -3.55 8.06
N MET A 107 8.27 -2.52 8.74
CA MET A 107 9.10 -1.51 9.40
C MET A 107 8.70 -1.23 10.86
N ARG A 108 8.30 -2.24 11.63
CA ARG A 108 8.01 -2.09 13.08
C ARG A 108 9.12 -1.43 13.91
N ASN A 109 10.36 -1.45 13.43
CA ASN A 109 11.51 -0.79 14.05
C ASN A 109 11.86 0.58 13.44
N VAL A 110 11.04 1.10 12.51
CA VAL A 110 11.29 2.36 11.80
C VAL A 110 10.06 3.29 11.84
N SER A 111 8.92 2.93 12.47
CA SER A 111 7.68 3.71 12.35
C SER A 111 7.82 5.17 12.79
N ASP A 112 8.45 5.41 13.93
CA ASP A 112 8.58 6.75 14.51
C ASP A 112 9.60 7.60 13.73
N GLU A 113 10.67 6.96 13.25
CA GLU A 113 11.64 7.60 12.36
C GLU A 113 11.06 7.81 10.96
N PHE A 114 10.20 6.92 10.46
CA PHE A 114 9.70 6.94 9.09
C PHE A 114 8.79 8.13 8.86
N GLU A 115 7.89 8.44 9.80
CA GLU A 115 7.06 9.64 9.68
C GLU A 115 7.91 10.91 9.72
N GLN A 116 8.88 11.00 10.64
CA GLN A 116 9.78 12.15 10.75
C GLN A 116 10.68 12.30 9.52
N VAL A 117 11.24 11.19 9.02
CA VAL A 117 12.07 11.12 7.81
C VAL A 117 11.23 11.48 6.60
N SER A 118 9.97 11.04 6.53
CA SER A 118 9.08 11.39 5.42
C SER A 118 8.75 12.87 5.42
N LYS A 119 8.35 13.45 6.56
CA LYS A 119 8.10 14.89 6.70
C LYS A 119 9.34 15.73 6.39
N GLY A 120 10.52 15.28 6.82
CA GLY A 120 11.77 16.02 6.65
C GLY A 120 12.38 15.90 5.24
N LYS A 121 12.45 14.69 4.68
CA LYS A 121 13.10 14.44 3.38
C LYS A 121 12.15 14.50 2.20
N PHE A 122 10.87 14.22 2.41
CA PHE A 122 9.86 14.10 1.36
C PHE A 122 8.58 14.88 1.72
N PRO A 123 8.66 16.19 2.07
CA PRO A 123 7.53 16.95 2.57
C PRO A 123 6.33 16.98 1.62
N GLN A 124 6.57 17.09 0.31
CA GLN A 124 5.49 17.21 -0.69
C GLN A 124 4.82 15.86 -0.91
N CYS A 125 5.61 14.78 -0.95
CA CYS A 125 5.11 13.42 -0.95
C CYS A 125 4.31 13.12 0.32
N TYR A 126 4.73 13.62 1.48
CA TYR A 126 4.02 13.43 2.74
C TYR A 126 2.65 14.12 2.73
N GLU A 127 2.60 15.39 2.31
CA GLU A 127 1.35 16.15 2.18
C GLU A 127 0.41 15.52 1.15
N TRP A 128 0.93 15.20 -0.05
CA TRP A 128 0.19 14.49 -1.09
C TRP A 128 -0.40 13.19 -0.56
N ASN A 129 0.41 12.34 0.10
CA ASN A 129 -0.06 11.08 0.66
C ASN A 129 -1.17 11.29 1.69
N THR A 130 -1.05 12.30 2.56
CA THR A 130 -2.08 12.64 3.55
C THR A 130 -3.40 12.97 2.88
N TRP A 131 -3.38 13.71 1.77
CA TRP A 131 -4.58 14.02 0.99
C TRP A 131 -5.16 12.80 0.29
N ILE A 132 -4.33 11.94 -0.33
CA ILE A 132 -4.83 10.73 -0.99
C ILE A 132 -5.44 9.77 0.04
N VAL A 133 -4.81 9.61 1.21
CA VAL A 133 -5.37 8.79 2.29
C VAL A 133 -6.71 9.34 2.77
N GLY A 134 -6.87 10.66 2.83
CA GLY A 134 -8.13 11.30 3.23
C GLY A 134 -9.30 11.15 2.23
N ARG A 135 -9.09 10.55 1.06
CA ARG A 135 -10.16 10.31 0.08
C ARG A 135 -11.16 9.29 0.62
N GLU A 136 -12.45 9.51 0.34
CA GLU A 136 -13.53 8.65 0.79
C GLU A 136 -13.35 7.18 0.32
N SER A 137 -13.02 6.97 -0.95
CA SER A 137 -12.76 5.64 -1.52
C SER A 137 -11.66 4.88 -0.77
N VAL A 138 -10.61 5.60 -0.37
CA VAL A 138 -9.45 5.04 0.34
C VAL A 138 -9.82 4.72 1.78
N GLN A 139 -10.51 5.62 2.48
CA GLN A 139 -11.00 5.37 3.85
C GLN A 139 -11.96 4.18 3.89
N GLN A 140 -12.90 4.08 2.95
CA GLN A 140 -13.80 2.94 2.84
C GLN A 140 -13.06 1.63 2.56
N ALA A 141 -12.03 1.66 1.70
CA ALA A 141 -11.21 0.47 1.44
C ALA A 141 -10.41 0.03 2.67
N LEU A 142 -9.84 0.99 3.41
CA LEU A 142 -9.13 0.75 4.67
C LEU A 142 -10.01 0.10 5.74
N GLU A 143 -11.21 0.63 5.95
CA GLU A 143 -12.17 0.05 6.90
C GLU A 143 -12.55 -1.39 6.51
N GLU A 144 -12.74 -1.64 5.22
CA GLU A 144 -13.04 -2.96 4.69
C GLU A 144 -11.85 -3.92 4.84
N GLU A 145 -10.62 -3.44 4.61
CA GLU A 145 -9.38 -4.17 4.83
C GLU A 145 -9.22 -4.61 6.27
N TYR A 146 -9.31 -3.67 7.21
CA TYR A 146 -9.18 -4.00 8.63
C TYR A 146 -10.27 -4.95 9.10
N ARG A 147 -11.51 -4.78 8.63
CA ARG A 147 -12.60 -5.71 8.96
C ARG A 147 -12.33 -7.11 8.41
N ALA A 148 -11.85 -7.21 7.18
CA ALA A 148 -11.53 -8.49 6.55
C ALA A 148 -10.36 -9.18 7.25
N MET A 149 -9.32 -8.43 7.63
CA MET A 149 -8.18 -8.92 8.39
C MET A 149 -8.59 -9.41 9.80
N ASP A 150 -9.38 -8.63 10.53
CA ASP A 150 -9.90 -9.03 11.85
C ASP A 150 -10.75 -10.31 11.73
N ALA A 151 -11.61 -10.41 10.71
CA ALA A 151 -12.42 -11.61 10.45
C ALA A 151 -11.57 -12.84 10.07
N ALA A 152 -10.43 -12.64 9.42
CA ALA A 152 -9.47 -13.69 9.10
C ALA A 152 -8.53 -14.05 10.26
N GLY A 153 -8.67 -13.42 11.43
CA GLY A 153 -7.80 -13.64 12.58
C GLY A 153 -6.37 -13.13 12.37
N TRP A 154 -6.18 -12.11 11.54
CA TRP A 154 -4.86 -11.55 11.27
C TRP A 154 -4.32 -10.82 12.52
N PRO A 155 -3.08 -11.07 12.97
CA PRO A 155 -2.51 -10.34 14.09
C PRO A 155 -2.30 -8.86 13.74
N ARG A 156 -2.56 -7.99 14.72
CA ARG A 156 -2.21 -6.56 14.70
C ARG A 156 -0.75 -6.38 15.13
#